data_AF-A0A7C5RN88-F1
#
_entry.id   AF-A0A7C5RN88-F1
#
_cell.length_a   1.000
_cell.length_b   1.000
_cell.length_c   1.000
_cell.angle_alpha   90.00
_cell.angle_beta   90.00
_cell.angle_gamma   90.00
#
_symmetry.space_group_name_H-M   'P 1'
#
loop_
_entity.id
_entity.type
_entity.pdbx_description
1 polymer ?
#
loop_
_entity_poly.entity_id
_entity_poly.type
_entity_poly.pdbx_seq_one_letter_code
_entity_poly.pdbx_strand_id
1 'polypeptide(L)' 'MTLERVETGISGLDPLISGGFPKDSLIIVCGNPGTGK' A
#
# COMPACT_ATOMS: atom_id res chain seq x y z
N MET A 1 0.83 19.84 5.78
CA MET A 1 1.78 18.77 6.15
C MET A 1 1.65 17.68 5.10
N THR A 2 2.72 17.38 4.36
CA THR A 2 2.73 16.29 3.38
C THR A 2 2.93 14.96 4.09
N LEU A 3 2.08 13.97 3.79
CA LEU A 3 2.20 12.62 4.36
C LEU A 3 3.41 11.91 3.71
N GLU A 4 4.36 11.44 4.51
CA GLU A 4 5.45 10.60 4.02
C GLU A 4 4.90 9.21 3.65
N ARG A 5 5.40 8.62 2.56
CA ARG A 5 4.94 7.34 2.02
C ARG A 5 6.10 6.41 1.72
N VAL A 6 5.84 5.11 1.79
CA VAL A 6 6.78 4.03 1.51
C VAL A 6 6.24 3.19 0.36
N GLU A 7 7.02 3.07 -0.72
CA GLU A 7 6.68 2.26 -1.90
C GLU A 7 6.49 0.79 -1.54
N THR A 8 5.53 0.14 -2.19
CA THR A 8 5.28 -1.31 -2.03
C THR A 8 6.18 -2.15 -2.92
N GLY A 9 6.71 -1.57 -4.00
CA GLY A 9 7.48 -2.28 -5.03
C GLY A 9 6.61 -3.14 -5.96
N ILE A 10 5.29 -3.15 -5.76
CA ILE A 10 4.36 -3.90 -6.61
C ILE A 10 4.04 -3.05 -7.83
N SER A 11 4.49 -3.51 -9.00
CA SER A 11 4.22 -2.86 -10.28
C SER A 11 2.72 -2.66 -10.47
N GLY A 12 2.34 -1.40 -10.70
CA GLY A 12 0.95 -0.99 -10.88
C GLY A 12 0.20 -0.66 -9.59
N LEU A 13 0.61 -1.16 -8.41
CA LEU A 13 -0.04 -0.79 -7.16
C LEU A 13 0.37 0.59 -6.66
N ASP A 14 1.68 0.88 -6.66
CA ASP A 14 2.19 2.16 -6.13
C ASP A 14 1.55 3.38 -6.81
N PRO A 15 1.39 3.43 -8.15
CA PRO A 15 0.65 4.51 -8.80
C PRO A 15 -0.82 4.62 -8.36
N LEU A 16 -1.47 3.49 -8.06
CA LEU A 16 -2.89 3.47 -7.63
C LEU A 16 -3.08 4.02 -6.22
N ILE A 17 -2.08 3.87 -5.34
CA ILE A 17 -2.17 4.33 -3.94
C ILE A 17 -1.30 5.57 -3.67
N SER A 18 -0.97 6.34 -4.70
CA SER A 18 -0.21 7.60 -4.60
C SER A 18 1.25 7.44 -4.13
N GLY A 19 1.95 6.44 -4.66
CA GLY A 19 3.37 6.18 -4.41
C GLY A 19 3.64 5.33 -3.17
N GLY A 20 2.65 4.58 -2.69
CA GLY A 20 2.83 3.62 -1.60
C GLY A 20 2.02 3.91 -0.34
N PHE A 21 2.27 3.17 0.73
CA PHE A 21 1.54 3.30 1.99
C PHE A 21 2.02 4.48 2.82
N PRO A 22 1.13 5.17 3.56
CA PRO A 22 1.52 6.11 4.61
C PRO A 22 2.57 5.51 5.55
N LYS A 23 3.65 6.24 5.79
CA LYS A 23 4.65 5.86 6.79
C LYS A 23 4.04 5.90 8.19
N ASP A 24 4.59 5.11 9.10
CA ASP A 24 4.18 5.03 10.52
C ASP A 24 2.68 4.73 10.71
N SER A 25 2.09 4.00 9.78
CA SER A 25 0.67 3.66 9.76
C SER A 25 0.45 2.15 9.79
N LEU A 26 -0.65 1.73 10.42
CA LEU A 26 -1.10 0.33 10.42
C LEU A 26 -2.00 0.08 9.20
N ILE A 27 -1.59 -0.82 8.32
CA ILE A 27 -2.30 -1.16 7.09
C ILE A 27 -2.98 -2.50 7.24
N ILE A 28 -4.29 -2.57 6.92
CA ILE A 28 -5.06 -3.81 6.93
C ILE A 28 -5.28 -4.24 5.48
N VAL A 29 -4.81 -5.44 5.13
CA VAL A 29 -5.01 -6.05 3.80
C VAL A 29 -6.00 -7.21 3.94
N CYS A 30 -7.15 -7.11 3.26
CA CYS A 30 -8.28 -8.03 3.38
C CYS A 30 -8.74 -8.59 2.03
N GLY A 31 -9.41 -9.75 2.04
CA GLY A 31 -9.69 -10.55 0.85
C GLY A 31 -9.90 -12.04 1.14
N ASN A 32 -10.53 -12.75 0.21
CA ASN A 32 -10.88 -14.18 0.31
C ASN A 32 -9.65 -15.13 0.32
N PRO A 33 -9.79 -16.42 0.65
CA PRO A 33 -8.69 -17.38 0.54
C PRO A 33 -8.09 -17.44 -0.87
N GLY A 34 -6.76 -17.51 -0.97
CA GLY A 34 -6.04 -17.61 -2.25
C GLY A 34 -5.84 -16.30 -3.02
N THR A 35 -6.24 -15.14 -2.48
CA THR A 35 -6.19 -13.85 -3.23
C THR A 35 -4.84 -13.13 -3.23
N GLY A 36 -3.85 -13.61 -2.47
CA GLY A 36 -2.56 -12.90 -2.36
C GLY A 36 -2.68 -11.53 -1.69
N LYS A 37 -3.53 -11.43 -0.65
CA LYS A 37 -3.33 -10.40 0.39
C LYS A 37 -1.93 -10.56 0.98
#